data_AF-A0A1J5KR12-F1
#
_entry.id   AF-A0A1J5KR12-F1
#
_cell.length_a   1.000
_cell.length_b   1.000
_cell.length_c   1.000
_cell.angle_alpha   90.00
_cell.angle_beta   90.00
_cell.angle_gamma   90.00
#
_symmetry.space_group_name_H-M   'P 1'
#
loop_
_entity.id
_entity.type
_entity.pdbx_description
1 polymer ?
#
loop_
_entity_poly.entity_id
_entity_poly.type
_entity_poly.pdbx_seq_one_letter_code
_entity_poly.pdbx_strand_id
1 'polypeptide(L)'
;MASPESYKFQLFVQDRAGFLQYFWVMQKLTFKLKYLEETDDESLMRRVILFLLLMQSISIYAYKINLAGHPSLTNCKGNEAEKYFYCKDDEGSEYLIKEMGWSFAAAKKTKDGKVKRLEVNEIYTDDGTDLFVAEISRATLFDEDNKPPYVGGFADYADELEYLYSDFFRYAQPGEIDPEDKEISKLASTIKMNIEKQEKHYGDLLKSNNLKVELGNGENLNCSRNNKYPACPLLSCGKDSYGNDIIILKDKATHTSYFGAFAFKDGKLAKDHSGIESLLAYTGEVLLTKSREEKSSNPFKKEMLVPSRYKDDPDLFKNLTDHSYVNYLLNEVSTCGKQMVPYFKKVVEQANEDRINSEMVQLIDFANGSLESYYVNEDSLPEFACVHKGVYYSPEGYKKSKDIRGSSKKSISAKKAQEIFDKARARKDIAWNYTFDGCYARAHLMARMFEEEGIHVDKAWLRGSLQVPGESPQMKWGYHVAPLVYVDDGKGGVEEMIIDPSISDKPLSAKEWALKMEVDFSKSDKVVYPTPTNTAFFNKTSFAVTSSEPYWPLLDMELTEDQKISMAKDTMEQYSGGLDHWGEEHEQW
;
A
#
# COMPACT_ATOMS: atom_id res chain seq x y z
N MET A 1 -8.89 -38.67 21.79
CA MET A 1 -9.83 -39.62 21.16
C MET A 1 -11.04 -38.84 20.69
N ALA A 2 -11.02 -38.40 19.43
CA ALA A 2 -12.14 -38.03 18.54
C ALA A 2 -11.48 -37.44 17.27
N SER A 3 -11.97 -37.85 16.10
CA SER A 3 -11.37 -37.67 14.77
C SER A 3 -11.54 -36.26 14.18
N PRO A 4 -10.71 -35.86 13.20
CA PRO A 4 -11.06 -34.80 12.26
C PRO A 4 -11.66 -35.40 10.97
N GLU A 5 -12.87 -34.95 10.63
CA GLU A 5 -13.48 -35.16 9.31
C GLU A 5 -12.82 -34.24 8.28
N SER A 6 -12.70 -34.78 7.07
CA SER A 6 -12.04 -34.16 5.91
C SER A 6 -13.05 -33.40 5.06
N TYR A 7 -12.74 -32.14 4.75
CA TYR A 7 -13.40 -31.42 3.66
C TYR A 7 -12.64 -31.70 2.36
N LYS A 8 -13.31 -32.34 1.40
CA LYS A 8 -12.83 -32.51 0.02
C LYS A 8 -13.34 -31.35 -0.83
N PHE A 9 -12.43 -30.55 -1.38
CA PHE A 9 -12.71 -29.64 -2.50
C PHE A 9 -12.78 -30.44 -3.81
N GLN A 10 -13.85 -30.21 -4.58
CA GLN A 10 -14.03 -30.71 -5.95
C GLN A 10 -13.31 -29.77 -6.92
N LEU A 11 -12.30 -30.29 -7.63
CA LEU A 11 -11.69 -29.63 -8.78
C LEU A 11 -12.53 -29.88 -10.04
N PHE A 12 -12.80 -28.80 -10.77
CA PHE A 12 -13.36 -28.79 -12.11
C PHE A 12 -12.39 -29.46 -13.10
N VAL A 13 -12.90 -30.32 -13.98
CA VAL A 13 -12.16 -30.90 -15.11
C VAL A 13 -12.62 -30.21 -16.40
N GLN A 14 -11.78 -29.32 -16.92
CA GLN A 14 -11.66 -28.92 -18.34
C GLN A 14 -10.21 -29.27 -18.71
N ASP A 15 -9.81 -29.76 -19.89
CA ASP A 15 -10.37 -29.86 -21.22
C ASP A 15 -9.65 -31.04 -21.93
N ARG A 16 -10.33 -31.83 -22.78
CA ARG A 16 -9.80 -33.05 -23.45
C ARG A 16 -9.53 -32.84 -24.94
N ALA A 17 -9.24 -31.61 -25.37
CA ALA A 17 -9.03 -31.30 -26.79
C ALA A 17 -7.60 -31.61 -27.29
N GLY A 18 -6.56 -31.40 -26.48
CA GLY A 18 -5.15 -31.55 -26.92
C GLY A 18 -4.73 -32.99 -27.21
N PHE A 19 -5.29 -33.97 -26.49
CA PHE A 19 -4.89 -35.37 -26.59
C PHE A 19 -5.29 -36.03 -27.92
N LEU A 20 -6.36 -35.56 -28.56
CA LEU A 20 -6.85 -36.12 -29.84
C LEU A 20 -5.99 -35.71 -31.04
N GLN A 21 -5.33 -34.56 -30.98
CA GLN A 21 -4.53 -34.05 -32.10
C GLN A 21 -3.18 -34.78 -32.21
N TYR A 22 -2.56 -35.12 -31.07
CA TYR A 22 -1.37 -35.98 -31.01
C TYR A 22 -1.65 -37.41 -31.48
N PHE A 23 -2.80 -37.97 -31.11
CA PHE A 23 -3.17 -39.33 -31.50
C PHE A 23 -3.37 -39.48 -33.02
N TRP A 24 -3.89 -38.44 -33.68
CA TRP A 24 -4.12 -38.44 -35.13
C TRP A 24 -2.83 -38.30 -35.94
N VAL A 25 -1.86 -37.51 -35.45
CA VAL A 25 -0.52 -37.41 -36.04
C VAL A 25 0.24 -38.73 -35.88
N MET A 26 0.15 -39.36 -34.71
CA MET A 26 0.79 -40.65 -34.45
C MET A 26 0.19 -41.79 -35.30
N GLN A 27 -1.12 -41.80 -35.56
CA GLN A 27 -1.76 -42.75 -36.49
C GLN A 27 -1.32 -42.55 -37.95
N LYS A 28 -1.14 -41.31 -38.41
CA LYS A 28 -0.62 -41.04 -39.76
C LYS A 28 0.87 -41.41 -39.90
N LEU A 29 1.66 -41.23 -38.84
CA LEU A 29 3.07 -41.67 -38.82
C LEU A 29 3.18 -43.20 -38.85
N THR A 30 2.35 -43.93 -38.09
CA THR A 30 2.36 -45.40 -38.12
C THR A 30 1.95 -45.95 -39.48
N PHE A 31 1.03 -45.29 -40.19
CA PHE A 31 0.66 -45.71 -41.56
C PHE A 31 1.78 -45.47 -42.59
N LYS A 32 2.58 -44.42 -42.44
CA LYS A 32 3.76 -44.17 -43.30
C LYS A 32 4.96 -45.05 -42.96
N LEU A 33 5.16 -45.38 -41.69
CA LEU A 33 6.23 -46.30 -41.26
C LEU A 33 6.02 -47.72 -41.80
N LYS A 34 4.77 -48.16 -41.92
CA LYS A 34 4.44 -49.46 -42.53
C LYS A 34 4.76 -49.53 -44.04
N TYR A 35 4.73 -48.38 -44.73
CA TYR A 35 5.15 -48.29 -46.14
C TYR A 35 6.67 -48.31 -46.30
N LEU A 36 7.41 -47.91 -45.26
CA LEU A 36 8.87 -47.93 -45.22
C LEU A 36 9.44 -49.32 -44.88
N GLU A 37 8.68 -50.19 -44.21
CA GLU A 37 9.04 -51.61 -43.99
C GLU A 37 9.07 -52.43 -45.30
N GLU A 38 8.33 -52.04 -46.34
CA GLU A 38 8.34 -52.73 -47.64
C GLU A 38 9.47 -52.26 -48.56
N THR A 39 10.14 -51.14 -48.24
CA THR A 39 11.34 -50.69 -48.92
C THR A 39 12.56 -51.14 -48.13
N ASP A 40 13.30 -52.12 -48.65
CA ASP A 40 14.51 -52.73 -48.05
C ASP A 40 15.73 -51.77 -47.98
N ASP A 41 15.48 -50.47 -47.80
CA ASP A 41 16.49 -49.42 -47.71
C ASP A 41 16.80 -49.12 -46.24
N GLU A 42 17.68 -49.95 -45.68
CA GLU A 42 18.22 -49.84 -44.33
C GLU A 42 18.80 -48.44 -44.03
N SER A 43 19.24 -47.71 -45.07
CA SER A 43 19.74 -46.33 -44.96
C SER A 43 18.62 -45.36 -44.63
N LEU A 44 17.46 -45.51 -45.26
CA LEU A 44 16.30 -44.64 -45.07
C LEU A 44 15.71 -44.82 -43.66
N MET A 45 15.59 -46.06 -43.19
CA MET A 45 15.16 -46.37 -41.82
C MET A 45 16.13 -45.83 -40.76
N ARG A 46 17.45 -45.97 -40.96
CA ARG A 46 18.44 -45.33 -40.06
C ARG A 46 18.32 -43.81 -40.05
N ARG A 47 18.09 -43.17 -41.20
CA ARG A 47 17.89 -41.71 -41.27
C ARG A 47 16.60 -41.26 -40.60
N VAL A 48 15.51 -42.02 -40.74
CA VAL A 48 14.22 -41.72 -40.09
C VAL A 48 14.32 -41.93 -38.57
N ILE A 49 14.99 -42.98 -38.09
CA ILE A 49 15.23 -43.21 -36.66
C ILE A 49 16.17 -42.15 -36.10
N LEU A 50 17.26 -41.80 -36.80
CA LEU A 50 18.13 -40.69 -36.41
C LEU A 50 17.37 -39.37 -36.41
N PHE A 51 16.49 -39.12 -37.37
CA PHE A 51 15.65 -37.92 -37.42
C PHE A 51 14.58 -37.91 -36.32
N LEU A 52 14.00 -39.05 -35.95
CA LEU A 52 13.05 -39.18 -34.84
C LEU A 52 13.75 -39.07 -33.49
N LEU A 53 14.96 -39.61 -33.32
CA LEU A 53 15.81 -39.41 -32.14
C LEU A 53 16.36 -37.97 -32.07
N LEU A 54 16.60 -37.32 -33.22
CA LEU A 54 16.87 -35.88 -33.28
C LEU A 54 15.62 -35.11 -32.85
N MET A 55 14.45 -35.43 -33.41
CA MET A 55 13.19 -34.74 -33.08
C MET A 55 12.76 -34.96 -31.62
N GLN A 56 13.02 -36.14 -31.05
CA GLN A 56 12.80 -36.43 -29.63
C GLN A 56 13.85 -35.76 -28.72
N SER A 57 15.06 -35.47 -29.21
CA SER A 57 16.04 -34.66 -28.46
C SER A 57 15.86 -33.15 -28.66
N ILE A 58 15.06 -32.74 -29.66
CA ILE A 58 14.66 -31.33 -29.89
C ILE A 58 13.35 -30.99 -29.16
N SER A 59 12.65 -31.97 -28.56
CA SER A 59 11.65 -31.73 -27.49
C SER A 59 12.33 -31.27 -26.19
N ILE A 60 13.18 -30.25 -26.30
CA ILE A 60 13.69 -29.51 -25.15
C ILE A 60 12.45 -28.84 -24.56
N TYR A 61 12.10 -29.19 -23.33
CA TYR A 61 10.97 -28.65 -22.57
C TYR A 61 10.87 -27.14 -22.81
N ALA A 62 9.92 -26.75 -23.65
CA ALA A 62 9.75 -25.37 -24.09
C ALA A 62 8.75 -24.73 -23.14
N TYR A 63 9.22 -23.89 -22.23
CA TYR A 63 8.34 -23.23 -21.28
C TYR A 63 7.81 -21.92 -21.86
N LYS A 64 6.60 -21.56 -21.43
CA LYS A 64 6.03 -20.23 -21.61
C LYS A 64 6.06 -19.50 -20.27
N ILE A 65 6.71 -18.35 -20.22
CA ILE A 65 6.86 -17.56 -18.99
C ILE A 65 6.23 -16.19 -19.18
N ASN A 66 5.35 -15.82 -18.24
CA ASN A 66 4.73 -14.49 -18.19
C ASN A 66 5.39 -13.67 -17.08
N LEU A 67 5.91 -12.50 -17.44
CA LEU A 67 6.57 -11.57 -16.54
C LEU A 67 5.75 -10.28 -16.44
N ALA A 68 5.76 -9.62 -15.29
CA ALA A 68 5.04 -8.36 -15.11
C ALA A 68 5.49 -7.30 -16.12
N GLY A 69 4.52 -6.67 -16.79
CA GLY A 69 4.75 -5.61 -17.77
C GLY A 69 5.45 -6.04 -19.07
N HIS A 70 5.56 -7.34 -19.37
CA HIS A 70 6.27 -7.85 -20.55
C HIS A 70 5.42 -8.82 -21.38
N PRO A 71 5.65 -8.92 -22.71
CA PRO A 71 5.08 -9.98 -23.52
C PRO A 71 5.49 -11.37 -23.00
N SER A 72 4.61 -12.36 -23.16
CA SER A 72 4.93 -13.75 -22.85
C SER A 72 6.20 -14.21 -23.55
N LEU A 73 7.14 -14.76 -22.79
CA LEU A 73 8.34 -15.38 -23.32
C LEU A 73 7.99 -16.82 -23.71
N THR A 74 8.24 -17.18 -24.96
CA THR A 74 8.00 -18.53 -25.49
C THR A 74 9.31 -19.22 -25.84
N ASN A 75 9.33 -20.56 -25.85
CA ASN A 75 10.51 -21.37 -26.15
C ASN A 75 11.64 -21.15 -25.13
N CYS A 76 11.29 -20.92 -23.87
CA CYS A 76 12.24 -20.89 -22.77
C CYS A 76 12.79 -22.29 -22.52
N LYS A 77 14.08 -22.40 -22.20
CA LYS A 77 14.77 -23.64 -21.86
C LYS A 77 14.92 -23.75 -20.35
N GLY A 78 14.45 -24.85 -19.76
CA GLY A 78 14.73 -25.21 -18.36
C GLY A 78 16.02 -26.03 -18.21
N ASN A 79 16.66 -25.96 -17.04
CA ASN A 79 17.69 -26.94 -16.66
C ASN A 79 17.04 -28.28 -16.23
N GLU A 80 17.83 -29.34 -16.04
CA GLU A 80 17.30 -30.69 -15.72
C GLU A 80 16.42 -30.74 -14.46
N ALA A 81 16.65 -29.84 -13.51
CA ALA A 81 15.91 -29.77 -12.26
C ALA A 81 14.75 -28.75 -12.29
N GLU A 82 14.51 -28.09 -13.43
CA GLU A 82 13.50 -27.03 -13.61
C GLU A 82 13.62 -25.86 -12.60
N LYS A 83 14.83 -25.65 -12.08
CA LYS A 83 15.13 -24.57 -11.11
C LYS A 83 15.58 -23.29 -11.78
N TYR A 84 16.06 -23.40 -13.01
CA TYR A 84 16.54 -22.30 -13.81
C TYR A 84 15.93 -22.35 -15.19
N PHE A 85 15.51 -21.19 -15.70
CA PHE A 85 15.05 -21.03 -17.06
C PHE A 85 15.85 -19.95 -17.78
N TYR A 86 16.17 -20.21 -19.04
CA TYR A 86 16.76 -19.27 -19.96
C TYR A 86 15.80 -18.98 -21.10
N CYS A 87 15.53 -17.69 -21.34
CA CYS A 87 14.72 -17.26 -22.47
C CYS A 87 15.44 -16.16 -23.25
N LYS A 88 15.01 -15.97 -24.49
CA LYS A 88 15.45 -14.86 -25.33
C LYS A 88 14.27 -14.31 -26.10
N ASP A 89 14.13 -12.98 -26.12
CA ASP A 89 13.09 -12.32 -26.92
C ASP A 89 13.59 -11.97 -28.34
N ASP A 90 12.67 -11.52 -29.19
CA ASP A 90 12.96 -11.11 -30.57
C ASP A 90 13.87 -9.86 -30.65
N GLU A 91 13.93 -9.07 -29.58
CA GLU A 91 14.80 -7.89 -29.47
C GLU A 91 16.25 -8.27 -29.11
N GLY A 92 16.45 -9.53 -28.71
CA GLY A 92 17.72 -10.10 -28.32
C GLY A 92 18.08 -9.87 -26.84
N SER A 93 17.12 -9.50 -26.00
CA SER A 93 17.28 -9.54 -24.55
C SER A 93 17.28 -10.98 -24.06
N GLU A 94 18.12 -11.25 -23.08
CA GLU A 94 18.27 -12.56 -22.44
C GLU A 94 17.61 -12.51 -21.06
N TYR A 95 16.90 -13.58 -20.68
CA TYR A 95 16.20 -13.68 -19.42
C TYR A 95 16.71 -14.90 -18.64
N LEU A 96 16.94 -14.71 -17.34
CA LEU A 96 17.29 -15.77 -16.41
C LEU A 96 16.24 -15.80 -15.30
N ILE A 97 15.55 -16.92 -15.15
CA ILE A 97 14.54 -17.12 -14.12
C ILE A 97 15.04 -18.20 -13.16
N LYS A 98 14.88 -18.00 -11.85
CA LYS A 98 15.32 -18.93 -10.80
C LYS A 98 14.21 -19.20 -9.80
N GLU A 99 14.05 -20.47 -9.41
CA GLU A 99 13.19 -20.91 -8.32
C GLU A 99 13.71 -20.43 -6.94
N MET A 100 12.84 -19.82 -6.15
CA MET A 100 13.12 -19.27 -4.82
C MET A 100 12.22 -19.94 -3.74
N GLY A 101 12.12 -21.26 -3.82
CA GLY A 101 11.28 -22.07 -2.91
C GLY A 101 9.82 -22.09 -3.32
N TRP A 102 9.07 -21.04 -3.01
CA TRP A 102 7.62 -20.91 -3.26
C TRP A 102 7.29 -19.80 -4.28
N SER A 103 8.32 -19.21 -4.87
CA SER A 103 8.22 -18.15 -5.87
C SER A 103 9.35 -18.27 -6.89
N PHE A 104 9.35 -17.40 -7.89
CA PHE A 104 10.42 -17.29 -8.87
C PHE A 104 10.93 -15.84 -8.95
N ALA A 105 12.23 -15.69 -9.11
CA ALA A 105 12.87 -14.40 -9.41
C ALA A 105 13.32 -14.38 -10.87
N ALA A 106 13.19 -13.24 -11.55
CA ALA A 106 13.65 -13.07 -12.92
C ALA A 106 14.65 -11.91 -13.07
N ALA A 107 15.67 -12.15 -13.89
CA ALA A 107 16.62 -11.16 -14.36
C ALA A 107 16.46 -10.99 -15.88
N LYS A 108 16.33 -9.75 -16.35
CA LYS A 108 16.44 -9.39 -17.76
C LYS A 108 17.79 -8.74 -18.01
N LYS A 109 18.53 -9.26 -18.97
CA LYS A 109 19.71 -8.60 -19.54
C LYS A 109 19.37 -8.12 -20.94
N THR A 110 19.31 -6.81 -21.12
CA THR A 110 19.04 -6.19 -22.42
C THR A 110 20.24 -6.34 -23.37
N LYS A 111 20.01 -6.07 -24.66
CA LYS A 111 21.05 -6.14 -25.69
C LYS A 111 22.24 -5.18 -25.45
N ASP A 112 22.01 -4.03 -24.80
CA ASP A 112 23.06 -3.10 -24.37
C ASP A 112 23.75 -3.52 -23.06
N GLY A 113 23.37 -4.66 -22.48
CA GLY A 113 24.00 -5.26 -21.31
C GLY A 113 23.51 -4.72 -19.97
N LYS A 114 22.44 -3.93 -19.94
CA LYS A 114 21.78 -3.53 -18.69
C LYS A 114 21.04 -4.71 -18.09
N VAL A 115 21.11 -4.82 -16.77
CA VAL A 115 20.40 -5.86 -16.01
C VAL A 115 19.24 -5.19 -15.29
N LYS A 116 18.09 -5.87 -15.24
CA LYS A 116 16.92 -5.48 -14.46
C LYS A 116 16.31 -6.68 -13.77
N ARG A 117 15.75 -6.48 -12.59
CA ARG A 117 14.89 -7.46 -11.91
C ARG A 117 13.49 -7.39 -12.51
N LEU A 118 12.82 -8.53 -12.63
CA LEU A 118 11.44 -8.65 -13.09
C LEU A 118 10.65 -9.57 -12.16
N GLU A 119 9.35 -9.31 -12.05
CA GLU A 119 8.43 -10.18 -11.35
C GLU A 119 7.93 -11.28 -12.29
N VAL A 120 7.86 -12.50 -11.76
CA VAL A 120 7.34 -13.66 -12.48
C VAL A 120 5.89 -13.84 -12.08
N ASN A 121 4.99 -13.76 -13.07
CA ASN A 121 3.56 -13.97 -12.84
C ASN A 121 3.22 -15.44 -13.00
N GLU A 122 3.63 -16.06 -14.11
CA GLU A 122 3.21 -17.41 -14.45
C GLU A 122 4.29 -18.16 -15.23
N ILE A 123 4.38 -19.47 -15.03
CA ILE A 123 5.21 -20.38 -15.81
C ILE A 123 4.35 -21.58 -16.23
N TYR A 124 4.35 -21.87 -17.54
CA TYR A 124 3.67 -23.01 -18.12
C TYR A 124 4.64 -23.91 -18.88
N THR A 125 4.36 -25.21 -18.87
CA THR A 125 4.96 -26.19 -19.78
C THR A 125 4.42 -26.00 -21.20
N ASP A 126 5.02 -26.70 -22.17
CA ASP A 126 4.64 -26.66 -23.59
C ASP A 126 3.21 -27.19 -23.84
N ASP A 127 2.77 -28.14 -23.02
CA ASP A 127 1.40 -28.67 -23.04
C ASP A 127 0.35 -27.77 -22.36
N GLY A 128 0.79 -26.64 -21.78
CA GLY A 128 -0.06 -25.66 -21.11
C GLY A 128 -0.35 -25.94 -19.65
N THR A 129 0.28 -26.95 -19.04
CA THR A 129 0.21 -27.19 -17.60
C THR A 129 0.90 -26.06 -16.84
N ASP A 130 0.26 -25.57 -15.78
CA ASP A 130 0.82 -24.57 -14.89
C ASP A 130 1.91 -25.18 -14.00
N LEU A 131 3.13 -24.67 -14.12
CA LEU A 131 4.22 -24.97 -13.20
C LEU A 131 4.22 -23.98 -12.02
N PHE A 132 3.84 -22.73 -12.29
CA PHE A 132 3.77 -21.67 -11.29
C PHE A 132 2.75 -20.61 -11.69
N VAL A 133 1.99 -20.13 -10.72
CA VAL A 133 1.12 -18.96 -10.81
C VAL A 133 1.31 -18.17 -9.53
N ALA A 134 1.76 -16.92 -9.65
CA ALA A 134 1.96 -16.03 -8.52
C ALA A 134 0.63 -15.80 -7.80
N GLU A 135 0.66 -15.85 -6.48
CA GLU A 135 -0.49 -15.53 -5.66
C GLU A 135 -0.79 -14.03 -5.79
N ILE A 136 -1.88 -13.68 -6.47
CA ILE A 136 -2.38 -12.31 -6.52
C ILE A 136 -3.00 -12.03 -5.16
N SER A 137 -2.20 -11.49 -4.25
CA SER A 137 -2.72 -11.00 -2.98
C SER A 137 -3.53 -9.72 -3.20
N ARG A 138 -4.49 -9.47 -2.31
CA ARG A 138 -5.18 -8.19 -2.28
C ARG A 138 -4.18 -7.05 -2.08
N ALA A 139 -3.18 -7.24 -1.22
CA ALA A 139 -2.08 -6.29 -1.03
C ALA A 139 -1.43 -5.92 -2.37
N THR A 140 -1.08 -6.87 -3.24
CA THR A 140 -0.50 -6.58 -4.57
C THR A 140 -1.43 -5.87 -5.54
N LEU A 141 -2.76 -5.92 -5.31
CA LEU A 141 -3.74 -5.15 -6.11
C LEU A 141 -3.96 -3.72 -5.59
N PHE A 142 -3.64 -3.47 -4.32
CA PHE A 142 -3.84 -2.18 -3.63
C PHE A 142 -2.53 -1.51 -3.20
N ASP A 143 -1.37 -2.14 -3.42
CA ASP A 143 -0.07 -1.49 -3.32
C ASP A 143 -0.04 -0.48 -4.47
N GLU A 144 -0.57 0.72 -4.20
CA GLU A 144 -0.33 1.88 -5.05
C GLU A 144 1.17 1.93 -5.25
N ASP A 145 1.66 1.63 -6.46
CA ASP A 145 3.08 1.55 -6.83
C ASP A 145 3.87 2.50 -5.95
N ASN A 146 4.46 1.98 -4.87
CA ASN A 146 5.18 2.79 -3.89
C ASN A 146 6.45 3.22 -4.59
N LYS A 147 6.34 4.27 -5.40
CA LYS A 147 7.42 4.76 -6.22
C LYS A 147 8.53 5.14 -5.26
N PRO A 148 9.75 4.66 -5.49
CA PRO A 148 10.84 4.98 -4.61
C PRO A 148 10.96 6.52 -4.58
N PRO A 149 11.12 7.13 -3.40
CA PRO A 149 11.18 8.58 -3.25
C PRO A 149 12.38 9.17 -4.02
N TYR A 150 13.38 8.34 -4.31
CA TYR A 150 14.54 8.68 -5.11
C TYR A 150 14.78 7.64 -6.20
N VAL A 151 15.26 8.10 -7.34
CA VAL A 151 15.66 7.30 -8.51
C VAL A 151 17.10 7.63 -8.89
N GLY A 152 17.72 6.82 -9.74
CA GLY A 152 19.08 7.07 -10.23
C GLY A 152 19.92 5.81 -10.23
N GLY A 153 21.12 5.89 -10.79
CA GLY A 153 21.95 4.69 -10.99
C GLY A 153 22.27 3.95 -9.68
N PHE A 154 22.39 4.67 -8.56
CA PHE A 154 22.60 4.02 -7.26
C PHE A 154 21.30 3.39 -6.73
N ALA A 155 20.13 4.00 -6.94
CA ALA A 155 18.85 3.41 -6.59
C ALA A 155 18.57 2.13 -7.40
N ASP A 156 18.77 2.19 -8.73
CA ASP A 156 18.64 1.03 -9.61
C ASP A 156 19.51 -0.15 -9.11
N TYR A 157 20.72 0.15 -8.63
CA TYR A 157 21.59 -0.87 -8.04
C TYR A 157 21.09 -1.35 -6.66
N ALA A 158 20.83 -0.44 -5.73
CA ALA A 158 20.54 -0.78 -4.34
C ALA A 158 19.16 -1.45 -4.18
N ASP A 159 18.16 -0.99 -4.94
CA ASP A 159 16.76 -1.40 -4.76
C ASP A 159 16.34 -2.50 -5.75
N GLU A 160 17.05 -2.69 -6.88
CA GLU A 160 16.77 -3.79 -7.81
C GLU A 160 17.89 -4.83 -7.85
N LEU A 161 19.14 -4.41 -8.09
CA LEU A 161 20.23 -5.34 -8.39
C LEU A 161 20.81 -6.03 -7.15
N GLU A 162 20.81 -5.39 -5.99
CA GLU A 162 21.26 -6.01 -4.73
C GLU A 162 20.34 -7.18 -4.35
N TYR A 163 19.03 -6.98 -4.41
CA TYR A 163 18.04 -8.04 -4.21
C TYR A 163 18.21 -9.15 -5.24
N LEU A 164 18.40 -8.80 -6.51
CA LEU A 164 18.67 -9.79 -7.55
C LEU A 164 19.94 -10.60 -7.26
N TYR A 165 20.99 -9.95 -6.77
CA TYR A 165 22.21 -10.65 -6.37
C TYR A 165 21.98 -11.56 -5.17
N SER A 166 21.18 -11.12 -4.19
CA SER A 166 20.79 -11.92 -3.04
C SER A 166 20.02 -13.17 -3.47
N ASP A 167 19.00 -13.00 -4.32
CA ASP A 167 18.13 -14.05 -4.84
C ASP A 167 18.93 -15.09 -5.64
N PHE A 168 19.79 -14.61 -6.55
CA PHE A 168 20.51 -15.50 -7.47
C PHE A 168 21.79 -16.07 -6.91
N PHE A 169 22.59 -15.30 -6.17
CA PHE A 169 24.00 -15.62 -5.95
C PHE A 169 24.44 -15.69 -4.48
N ARG A 170 23.84 -14.91 -3.57
CA ARG A 170 24.29 -14.87 -2.16
C ARG A 170 24.11 -16.22 -1.46
N TYR A 171 23.03 -16.93 -1.77
CA TYR A 171 22.69 -18.22 -1.17
C TYR A 171 22.86 -19.40 -2.12
N ALA A 172 23.44 -19.16 -3.31
CA ALA A 172 23.65 -20.22 -4.28
C ALA A 172 24.62 -21.26 -3.74
N GLN A 173 24.20 -22.52 -3.72
CA GLN A 173 25.10 -23.61 -3.36
C GLN A 173 26.18 -23.78 -4.43
N PRO A 174 27.42 -24.16 -4.07
CA PRO A 174 28.43 -24.51 -5.06
C PRO A 174 27.89 -25.57 -6.04
N GLY A 175 27.88 -25.24 -7.35
CA GLY A 175 27.36 -26.12 -8.39
C GLY A 175 25.85 -26.03 -8.65
N GLU A 176 25.12 -25.13 -7.99
CA GLU A 176 23.68 -24.94 -8.22
C GLU A 176 23.37 -24.48 -9.65
N ILE A 177 24.24 -23.64 -10.21
CA ILE A 177 24.23 -23.31 -11.63
C ILE A 177 25.12 -24.34 -12.32
N ASP A 178 24.50 -25.24 -13.08
CA ASP A 178 25.20 -26.30 -13.79
C ASP A 178 26.22 -25.70 -14.78
N PRO A 179 27.53 -25.94 -14.59
CA PRO A 179 28.55 -25.45 -15.51
C PRO A 179 28.43 -26.05 -16.92
N GLU A 180 27.76 -27.19 -17.08
CA GLU A 180 27.52 -27.82 -18.39
C GLU A 180 26.42 -27.12 -19.19
N ASP A 181 25.47 -26.43 -18.52
CA ASP A 181 24.54 -25.52 -19.21
C ASP A 181 25.23 -24.20 -19.54
N LYS A 182 25.95 -24.20 -20.67
CA LYS A 182 26.75 -23.07 -21.14
C LYS A 182 25.97 -21.77 -21.31
N GLU A 183 24.68 -21.84 -21.63
CA GLU A 183 23.86 -20.63 -21.84
C GLU A 183 23.47 -20.01 -20.50
N ILE A 184 22.89 -20.82 -19.61
CA ILE A 184 22.50 -20.40 -18.25
C ILE A 184 23.74 -19.91 -17.48
N SER A 185 24.81 -20.71 -17.46
CA SER A 185 26.04 -20.39 -16.73
C SER A 185 26.72 -19.11 -17.24
N LYS A 186 26.76 -18.92 -18.57
CA LYS A 186 27.32 -17.69 -19.17
C LYS A 186 26.46 -16.47 -18.86
N LEU A 187 25.13 -16.57 -18.97
CA LEU A 187 24.23 -15.46 -18.66
C LEU A 187 24.32 -15.08 -17.19
N ALA A 188 24.21 -16.07 -16.29
CA ALA A 188 24.33 -15.88 -14.84
C ALA A 188 25.67 -15.24 -14.45
N SER A 189 26.78 -15.72 -15.01
CA SER A 189 28.11 -15.13 -14.78
C SER A 189 28.18 -13.68 -15.26
N THR A 190 27.57 -13.37 -16.41
CA THR A 190 27.53 -12.00 -16.95
C THR A 190 26.71 -11.07 -16.06
N ILE A 191 25.55 -11.52 -15.60
CA ILE A 191 24.69 -10.78 -14.67
C ILE A 191 25.44 -10.52 -13.36
N LYS A 192 26.03 -11.57 -12.77
CA LYS A 192 26.81 -11.48 -11.53
C LYS A 192 27.94 -10.45 -11.64
N MET A 193 28.77 -10.54 -12.67
CA MET A 193 29.87 -9.59 -12.88
C MET A 193 29.38 -8.14 -13.06
N ASN A 194 28.23 -7.93 -13.70
CA ASN A 194 27.65 -6.60 -13.85
C ASN A 194 27.26 -6.02 -12.49
N ILE A 195 26.55 -6.80 -11.67
CA ILE A 195 26.12 -6.36 -10.34
C ILE A 195 27.32 -6.11 -9.43
N GLU A 196 28.31 -7.02 -9.39
CA GLU A 196 29.53 -6.85 -8.60
C GLU A 196 30.35 -5.61 -9.03
N LYS A 197 30.33 -5.29 -10.33
CA LYS A 197 30.96 -4.07 -10.84
C LYS A 197 30.25 -2.80 -10.33
N GLN A 198 28.91 -2.80 -10.32
CA GLN A 198 28.11 -1.68 -9.78
C GLN A 198 28.30 -1.55 -8.26
N GLU A 199 28.26 -2.67 -7.53
CA GLU A 199 28.54 -2.71 -6.09
C GLU A 199 29.89 -2.10 -5.77
N LYS A 200 30.94 -2.49 -6.51
CA LYS A 200 32.28 -1.93 -6.33
C LYS A 200 32.30 -0.43 -6.63
N HIS A 201 31.70 -0.01 -7.74
CA HIS A 201 31.65 1.40 -8.16
C HIS A 201 31.00 2.28 -7.08
N TYR A 202 29.76 1.96 -6.68
CA TYR A 202 29.06 2.74 -5.65
C TYR A 202 29.67 2.59 -4.27
N GLY A 203 30.21 1.41 -3.94
CA GLY A 203 30.98 1.21 -2.71
C GLY A 203 32.20 2.12 -2.64
N ASP A 204 32.93 2.33 -3.74
CA ASP A 204 34.07 3.23 -3.77
C ASP A 204 33.66 4.71 -3.69
N LEU A 205 32.52 5.10 -4.27
CA LEU A 205 31.96 6.44 -4.13
C LEU A 205 31.49 6.73 -2.69
N LEU A 206 30.77 5.78 -2.06
CA LEU A 206 30.19 5.93 -0.71
C LEU A 206 31.20 5.72 0.42
N LYS A 207 32.36 5.08 0.17
CA LYS A 207 33.48 5.03 1.12
C LYS A 207 34.03 6.41 1.46
N SER A 208 33.89 7.38 0.54
CA SER A 208 34.27 8.77 0.75
C SER A 208 33.58 9.36 1.99
N ASN A 209 34.31 10.19 2.73
CA ASN A 209 33.71 11.00 3.79
C ASN A 209 33.04 12.26 3.25
N ASN A 210 33.11 12.51 1.94
CA ASN A 210 32.56 13.67 1.28
C ASN A 210 31.50 13.24 0.25
N LEU A 211 30.35 13.91 0.30
CA LEU A 211 29.27 13.86 -0.70
C LEU A 211 28.86 15.29 -1.03
N LYS A 212 27.94 15.46 -1.96
CA LYS A 212 27.27 16.74 -2.22
C LYS A 212 25.78 16.54 -2.29
N VAL A 213 25.04 17.60 -2.04
CA VAL A 213 23.59 17.64 -2.26
C VAL A 213 23.24 18.83 -3.12
N GLU A 214 22.31 18.63 -4.02
CA GLU A 214 21.64 19.69 -4.76
C GLU A 214 20.25 19.89 -4.14
N LEU A 215 19.94 21.13 -3.75
CA LEU A 215 18.65 21.50 -3.19
C LEU A 215 17.67 21.89 -4.30
N GLY A 216 16.36 21.87 -4.01
CA GLY A 216 15.31 22.19 -4.99
C GLY A 216 15.36 23.62 -5.57
N ASN A 217 16.11 24.53 -4.94
CA ASN A 217 16.39 25.88 -5.46
C ASN A 217 17.64 25.95 -6.37
N GLY A 218 18.30 24.82 -6.64
CA GLY A 218 19.55 24.71 -7.42
C GLY A 218 20.84 24.95 -6.63
N GLU A 219 20.75 25.22 -5.33
CA GLU A 219 21.91 25.38 -4.46
C GLU A 219 22.65 24.05 -4.27
N ASN A 220 23.98 24.08 -4.35
CA ASN A 220 24.84 22.90 -4.20
C ASN A 220 25.67 23.00 -2.92
N LEU A 221 25.50 22.05 -2.02
CA LEU A 221 26.19 21.99 -0.73
C LEU A 221 27.18 20.83 -0.68
N ASN A 222 28.35 21.07 -0.07
CA ASN A 222 29.35 20.03 0.16
C ASN A 222 29.15 19.42 1.54
N CYS A 223 28.94 18.11 1.59
CA CYS A 223 28.66 17.36 2.81
C CYS A 223 29.90 16.59 3.26
N SER A 224 30.21 16.61 4.56
CA SER A 224 31.34 15.88 5.12
C SER A 224 30.99 15.12 6.40
N ARG A 225 31.53 13.90 6.53
CA ARG A 225 31.45 13.09 7.75
C ARG A 225 32.46 13.57 8.79
N ASN A 226 32.09 13.45 10.05
CA ASN A 226 33.02 13.70 11.14
C ASN A 226 34.05 12.55 11.27
N ASN A 227 35.32 12.83 10.96
CA ASN A 227 36.41 11.85 11.05
C ASN A 227 36.62 11.27 12.46
N LYS A 228 36.15 11.95 13.52
CA LYS A 228 36.19 11.44 14.89
C LYS A 228 35.30 10.21 15.09
N TYR A 229 34.24 10.07 14.29
CA TYR A 229 33.26 9.01 14.37
C TYR A 229 33.11 8.36 12.99
N PRO A 230 34.05 7.50 12.55
CA PRO A 230 34.08 6.98 11.18
C PRO A 230 32.87 6.11 10.81
N ALA A 231 32.19 5.53 11.81
CA ALA A 231 30.95 4.78 11.65
C ALA A 231 29.70 5.67 11.59
N CYS A 232 29.81 6.97 11.86
CA CYS A 232 28.67 7.87 11.89
C CYS A 232 28.05 8.05 10.49
N PRO A 233 26.75 7.73 10.33
CA PRO A 233 26.05 7.89 9.06
C PRO A 233 25.70 9.36 8.75
N LEU A 234 25.89 10.29 9.68
CA LEU A 234 25.57 11.71 9.46
C LEU A 234 26.67 12.46 8.69
N LEU A 235 26.26 13.29 7.74
CA LEU A 235 27.11 14.26 7.06
C LEU A 235 26.59 15.68 7.29
N SER A 236 27.51 16.61 7.56
CA SER A 236 27.23 18.04 7.67
C SER A 236 27.48 18.74 6.35
N CYS A 237 26.47 19.42 5.80
CA CYS A 237 26.51 20.05 4.48
C CYS A 237 26.73 21.58 4.52
N GLY A 238 26.83 22.17 5.71
CA GLY A 238 26.94 23.61 5.87
C GLY A 238 25.56 24.27 5.94
N LYS A 239 25.47 25.53 5.53
CA LYS A 239 24.22 26.31 5.56
C LYS A 239 23.61 26.43 4.18
N ASP A 240 22.28 26.31 4.09
CA ASP A 240 21.53 26.71 2.91
C ASP A 240 21.39 28.24 2.80
N SER A 241 20.78 28.70 1.72
CA SER A 241 20.46 30.11 1.46
C SER A 241 19.51 30.77 2.49
N TYR A 242 18.83 29.99 3.33
CA TYR A 242 18.00 30.47 4.45
C TYR A 242 18.79 30.55 5.77
N GLY A 243 20.06 30.11 5.76
CA GLY A 243 20.94 30.07 6.91
C GLY A 243 20.78 28.82 7.79
N ASN A 244 20.03 27.81 7.34
CA ASN A 244 19.78 26.57 8.05
C ASN A 244 20.95 25.61 7.89
N ASP A 245 21.39 24.98 8.98
CA ASP A 245 22.38 23.92 8.95
C ASP A 245 21.76 22.64 8.36
N ILE A 246 22.29 22.18 7.23
CA ILE A 246 21.83 20.98 6.54
C ILE A 246 22.64 19.78 7.00
N ILE A 247 21.94 18.75 7.48
CA ILE A 247 22.50 17.46 7.88
C ILE A 247 21.80 16.37 7.08
N ILE A 248 22.57 15.43 6.54
CA ILE A 248 22.02 14.23 5.88
C ILE A 248 22.38 12.97 6.65
N LEU A 249 21.46 12.02 6.68
CA LEU A 249 21.65 10.66 7.17
C LEU A 249 21.80 9.74 5.96
N LYS A 250 23.04 9.35 5.65
CA LYS A 250 23.34 8.33 4.64
C LYS A 250 24.50 7.51 5.16
N ASP A 251 24.33 6.22 5.36
CA ASP A 251 25.44 5.35 5.73
C ASP A 251 26.42 5.12 4.57
N LYS A 252 27.48 4.36 4.80
CA LYS A 252 28.40 3.93 3.73
C LYS A 252 27.95 2.65 3.03
N ALA A 253 26.77 2.12 3.39
CA ALA A 253 26.28 0.88 2.85
C ALA A 253 25.73 1.10 1.44
N THR A 254 25.88 0.06 0.62
CA THR A 254 25.51 0.06 -0.80
C THR A 254 24.14 -0.57 -1.03
N HIS A 255 23.59 -1.30 -0.05
CA HIS A 255 22.34 -2.06 -0.20
C HIS A 255 21.06 -1.25 0.07
N THR A 256 21.16 0.08 0.22
CA THR A 256 19.99 0.93 0.40
C THR A 256 20.20 2.29 -0.26
N SER A 257 19.24 2.68 -1.10
CA SER A 257 19.15 4.01 -1.68
C SER A 257 18.62 5.05 -0.69
N TYR A 258 18.17 4.62 0.49
CA TYR A 258 17.57 5.51 1.48
C TYR A 258 18.59 6.54 2.00
N PHE A 259 18.13 7.79 2.11
CA PHE A 259 18.77 8.80 2.94
C PHE A 259 17.75 9.76 3.54
N GLY A 260 18.07 10.27 4.73
CA GLY A 260 17.31 11.32 5.39
C GLY A 260 17.98 12.67 5.24
N ALA A 261 17.19 13.74 5.16
CA ALA A 261 17.66 15.13 5.15
C ALA A 261 17.04 15.90 6.30
N PHE A 262 17.81 16.77 6.92
CA PHE A 262 17.36 17.59 8.04
C PHE A 262 17.92 19.00 7.89
N ALA A 263 17.03 19.99 7.87
CA ALA A 263 17.39 21.40 7.92
C ALA A 263 17.18 21.93 9.34
N PHE A 264 18.23 22.49 9.96
CA PHE A 264 18.20 23.00 11.32
C PHE A 264 18.41 24.50 11.39
N LYS A 265 17.61 25.20 12.18
CA LYS A 265 17.81 26.60 12.55
C LYS A 265 17.83 26.71 14.07
N ASP A 266 18.94 27.21 14.62
CA ASP A 266 19.13 27.37 16.07
C ASP A 266 18.86 26.07 16.87
N GLY A 267 19.25 24.92 16.30
CA GLY A 267 19.10 23.60 16.92
C GLY A 267 17.69 23.00 16.87
N LYS A 268 16.77 23.60 16.11
CA LYS A 268 15.42 23.07 15.83
C LYS A 268 15.22 22.84 14.35
N LEU A 269 14.26 22.00 13.95
CA LEU A 269 13.91 21.86 12.54
C LEU A 269 13.45 23.20 11.97
N ALA A 270 14.03 23.59 10.85
CA ALA A 270 13.68 24.81 10.13
C ALA A 270 12.22 24.75 9.65
N LYS A 271 11.56 25.92 9.57
CA LYS A 271 10.22 26.03 8.96
C LYS A 271 10.31 26.19 7.46
N ASP A 272 11.26 27.01 7.01
CA ASP A 272 11.49 27.29 5.60
C ASP A 272 12.84 26.67 5.23
N HIS A 273 12.84 25.76 4.26
CA HIS A 273 14.05 25.20 3.68
C HIS A 273 13.75 24.69 2.28
N SER A 274 14.79 24.59 1.44
CA SER A 274 14.66 23.86 0.19
C SER A 274 14.83 22.38 0.46
N GLY A 275 13.89 21.55 -0.02
CA GLY A 275 14.04 20.10 -0.02
C GLY A 275 15.27 19.66 -0.84
N ILE A 276 15.74 18.43 -0.62
CA ILE A 276 16.85 17.88 -1.39
C ILE A 276 16.33 17.35 -2.73
N GLU A 277 16.91 17.85 -3.83
CA GLU A 277 16.59 17.41 -5.19
C GLU A 277 17.48 16.24 -5.62
N SER A 278 18.77 16.24 -5.26
CA SER A 278 19.69 15.14 -5.62
C SER A 278 20.81 14.96 -4.60
N LEU A 279 21.25 13.70 -4.45
CA LEU A 279 22.49 13.32 -3.76
C LEU A 279 23.56 13.00 -4.79
N LEU A 280 24.73 13.60 -4.64
CA LEU A 280 25.86 13.43 -5.56
C LEU A 280 27.09 12.91 -4.82
N ALA A 281 27.90 12.13 -5.52
CA ALA A 281 29.23 11.77 -5.07
C ALA A 281 30.16 12.99 -5.03
N TYR A 282 31.29 12.86 -4.33
CA TYR A 282 32.33 13.90 -4.32
C TYR A 282 32.86 14.24 -5.72
N THR A 283 32.79 13.29 -6.66
CA THR A 283 33.16 13.45 -8.08
C THR A 283 32.17 14.33 -8.86
N GLY A 284 30.98 14.59 -8.33
CA GLY A 284 29.86 15.24 -9.03
C GLY A 284 28.95 14.26 -9.78
N GLU A 285 29.21 12.96 -9.71
CA GLU A 285 28.28 11.95 -10.22
C GLU A 285 26.98 11.95 -9.41
N VAL A 286 25.84 12.01 -10.09
CA VAL A 286 24.52 11.94 -9.45
C VAL A 286 24.26 10.51 -9.02
N LEU A 287 24.08 10.30 -7.71
CA LEU A 287 23.76 9.00 -7.14
C LEU A 287 22.25 8.78 -7.12
N LEU A 288 21.54 9.76 -6.58
CA LEU A 288 20.10 9.74 -6.36
C LEU A 288 19.51 11.09 -6.76
N THR A 289 18.31 11.07 -7.31
CA THR A 289 17.50 12.24 -7.66
C THR A 289 16.09 12.00 -7.17
N LYS A 290 15.46 13.03 -6.61
CA LYS A 290 14.08 12.96 -6.13
C LYS A 290 13.18 12.51 -7.27
N SER A 291 12.39 11.47 -7.01
CA SER A 291 11.43 10.99 -7.98
C SER A 291 10.43 12.10 -8.27
N ARG A 292 10.18 12.38 -9.55
CA ARG A 292 9.14 13.33 -9.92
C ARG A 292 7.81 12.67 -9.60
N GLU A 293 7.08 13.26 -8.66
CA GLU A 293 5.70 12.84 -8.43
C GLU A 293 4.95 12.95 -9.75
N GLU A 294 4.44 11.83 -10.23
CA GLU A 294 3.44 11.86 -11.29
C GLU A 294 2.27 12.71 -10.80
N LYS A 295 1.60 13.36 -11.75
CA LYS A 295 0.41 14.14 -11.44
C LYS A 295 -0.65 13.17 -10.90
N SER A 296 -0.70 13.02 -9.59
CA SER A 296 -1.77 12.30 -8.92
C SER A 296 -3.08 13.03 -9.20
N SER A 297 -4.11 12.27 -9.54
CA SER A 297 -5.49 12.80 -9.59
C SER A 297 -6.05 13.05 -8.20
N ASN A 298 -5.36 12.61 -7.15
CA ASN A 298 -5.75 12.90 -5.77
C ASN A 298 -5.62 14.41 -5.50
N PRO A 299 -6.71 15.11 -5.15
CA PRO A 299 -6.65 16.53 -4.83
C PRO A 299 -5.90 16.84 -3.53
N PHE A 300 -5.72 15.85 -2.65
CA PHE A 300 -5.00 15.98 -1.38
C PHE A 300 -3.52 15.62 -1.56
N LYS A 301 -2.71 16.64 -1.84
CA LYS A 301 -1.27 16.46 -2.00
C LYS A 301 -0.58 16.24 -0.64
N LYS A 302 0.57 15.56 -0.62
CA LYS A 302 1.29 15.22 0.61
C LYS A 302 1.67 16.47 1.42
N GLU A 303 2.08 17.55 0.76
CA GLU A 303 2.42 18.83 1.38
C GLU A 303 1.24 19.49 2.10
N MET A 304 0.00 19.07 1.82
CA MET A 304 -1.22 19.53 2.49
C MET A 304 -1.48 18.73 3.77
N LEU A 305 -1.10 17.46 3.80
CA LEU A 305 -1.45 16.48 4.84
C LEU A 305 -0.50 16.48 6.05
N VAL A 306 0.47 17.38 6.06
CA VAL A 306 1.46 17.55 7.12
C VAL A 306 1.35 18.95 7.73
N PRO A 307 1.84 19.20 8.95
CA PRO A 307 1.94 20.57 9.47
C PRO A 307 2.72 21.49 8.54
N SER A 308 2.40 22.79 8.53
CA SER A 308 3.04 23.76 7.62
C SER A 308 4.57 23.77 7.65
N ARG A 309 5.19 23.42 8.79
CA ARG A 309 6.66 23.30 8.92
C ARG A 309 7.26 22.26 7.95
N TYR A 310 6.48 21.23 7.61
CA TYR A 310 6.95 20.09 6.83
C TYR A 310 6.42 20.10 5.40
N LYS A 311 5.75 21.17 4.96
CA LYS A 311 5.15 21.21 3.61
C LYS A 311 6.17 21.01 2.49
N ASP A 312 7.41 21.46 2.69
CA ASP A 312 8.50 21.33 1.71
C ASP A 312 9.19 19.96 1.78
N ASP A 313 8.93 19.16 2.83
CA ASP A 313 9.43 17.79 3.03
C ASP A 313 8.44 16.95 3.86
N PRO A 314 7.29 16.56 3.25
CA PRO A 314 6.26 15.80 3.96
C PRO A 314 6.72 14.38 4.35
N ASP A 315 7.66 13.80 3.60
CA ASP A 315 8.20 12.47 3.87
C ASP A 315 9.05 12.48 5.16
N LEU A 316 9.79 13.56 5.44
CA LEU A 316 10.47 13.73 6.72
C LEU A 316 9.50 13.68 7.90
N PHE A 317 8.35 14.32 7.80
CA PHE A 317 7.34 14.29 8.86
C PHE A 317 6.78 12.88 9.06
N LYS A 318 6.38 12.21 7.97
CA LYS A 318 5.93 10.81 8.00
C LYS A 318 6.95 9.94 8.74
N ASN A 319 8.22 10.01 8.33
CA ASN A 319 9.32 9.27 8.92
C ASN A 319 9.50 9.58 10.42
N LEU A 320 9.52 10.86 10.81
CA LEU A 320 9.69 11.25 12.22
C LEU A 320 8.51 10.87 13.14
N THR A 321 7.35 10.57 12.55
CA THR A 321 6.17 10.07 13.29
C THR A 321 6.02 8.55 13.25
N ASP A 322 6.79 7.86 12.40
CA ASP A 322 6.80 6.40 12.32
C ASP A 322 7.73 5.78 13.36
N HIS A 323 7.21 4.82 14.13
CA HIS A 323 7.95 4.21 15.23
C HIS A 323 9.17 3.40 14.75
N SER A 324 9.04 2.69 13.63
CA SER A 324 10.11 1.86 13.07
C SER A 324 11.27 2.73 12.59
N TYR A 325 10.95 3.82 11.87
CA TYR A 325 11.92 4.80 11.43
C TYR A 325 12.60 5.52 12.60
N VAL A 326 11.86 5.93 13.63
CA VAL A 326 12.44 6.56 14.82
C VAL A 326 13.47 5.66 15.48
N ASN A 327 13.17 4.37 15.63
CA ASN A 327 14.13 3.42 16.21
C ASN A 327 15.36 3.25 15.32
N TYR A 328 15.17 3.13 14.01
CA TYR A 328 16.25 3.11 13.03
C TYR A 328 17.13 4.35 13.16
N LEU A 329 16.54 5.56 13.09
CA LEU A 329 17.24 6.84 13.20
C LEU A 329 18.05 6.93 14.51
N LEU A 330 17.44 6.59 15.65
CA LEU A 330 18.12 6.67 16.95
C LEU A 330 19.26 5.64 17.06
N ASN A 331 19.10 4.46 16.49
CA ASN A 331 20.16 3.46 16.41
C ASN A 331 21.33 3.96 15.54
N GLU A 332 21.04 4.49 14.36
CA GLU A 332 22.03 5.01 13.42
C GLU A 332 22.86 6.15 14.05
N VAL A 333 22.19 7.15 14.65
CA VAL A 333 22.89 8.30 15.24
C VAL A 333 23.62 7.98 16.55
N SER A 334 23.39 6.81 17.15
CA SER A 334 24.12 6.36 18.34
C SER A 334 25.64 6.21 18.09
N THR A 335 26.01 5.97 16.83
CA THR A 335 27.40 5.85 16.37
C THR A 335 28.10 7.21 16.19
N CYS A 336 27.35 8.32 16.24
CA CYS A 336 27.84 9.70 16.00
C CYS A 336 28.28 10.44 17.28
N GLY A 337 28.35 9.74 18.41
CA GLY A 337 28.69 10.30 19.71
C GLY A 337 27.49 10.51 20.63
N LYS A 338 27.75 10.50 21.94
CA LYS A 338 26.73 10.42 22.99
C LYS A 338 25.71 11.57 22.99
N GLN A 339 26.07 12.73 22.41
CA GLN A 339 25.21 13.90 22.33
C GLN A 339 24.17 13.83 21.20
N MET A 340 24.34 12.97 20.20
CA MET A 340 23.47 12.95 19.01
C MET A 340 22.13 12.29 19.28
N VAL A 341 22.09 11.21 20.06
CA VAL A 341 20.82 10.54 20.42
C VAL A 341 19.86 11.49 21.16
N PRO A 342 20.27 12.21 22.23
CA PRO A 342 19.40 13.21 22.85
C PRO A 342 18.99 14.35 21.91
N TYR A 343 19.85 14.73 20.96
CA TYR A 343 19.52 15.77 19.98
C TYR A 343 18.41 15.32 19.03
N PHE A 344 18.54 14.15 18.39
CA PHE A 344 17.51 13.63 17.48
C PHE A 344 16.25 13.18 18.21
N LYS A 345 16.34 12.77 19.48
CA LYS A 345 15.14 12.54 20.30
C LYS A 345 14.28 13.80 20.41
N LYS A 346 14.89 14.98 20.61
CA LYS A 346 14.16 16.26 20.63
C LYS A 346 13.54 16.60 19.27
N VAL A 347 14.18 16.19 18.17
CA VAL A 347 13.63 16.38 16.81
C VAL A 347 12.36 15.54 16.62
N VAL A 348 12.39 14.27 17.06
CA VAL A 348 11.22 13.38 17.05
C VAL A 348 10.13 13.89 18.00
N GLU A 349 10.49 14.36 19.18
CA GLU A 349 9.56 14.99 20.13
C GLU A 349 8.90 16.23 19.51
N GLN A 350 9.67 17.11 18.85
CA GLN A 350 9.13 18.28 18.13
C GLN A 350 8.16 17.88 17.02
N ALA A 351 8.47 16.84 16.22
CA ALA A 351 7.57 16.37 15.18
C ALA A 351 6.25 15.83 15.75
N ASN A 352 6.29 15.14 16.89
CA ASN A 352 5.08 14.69 17.58
C ASN A 352 4.30 15.84 18.22
N GLU A 353 4.98 16.83 18.79
CA GLU A 353 4.35 18.05 19.29
C GLU A 353 3.67 18.82 18.16
N ASP A 354 4.34 18.96 17.01
CA ASP A 354 3.77 19.58 15.81
C ASP A 354 2.58 18.76 15.32
N ARG A 355 2.66 17.42 15.26
CA ARG A 355 1.52 16.55 14.91
C ARG A 355 0.31 16.77 15.82
N ILE A 356 0.49 17.00 17.12
CA ILE A 356 -0.64 17.13 18.06
C ILE A 356 -1.17 18.57 18.09
N ASN A 357 -0.28 19.56 18.01
CA ASN A 357 -0.62 20.96 18.27
C ASN A 357 -0.80 21.80 17.00
N SER A 358 -0.62 21.23 15.81
CA SER A 358 -0.77 21.98 14.57
C SER A 358 -2.20 22.46 14.33
N GLU A 359 -2.30 23.71 13.92
CA GLU A 359 -3.52 24.29 13.40
C GLU A 359 -3.78 23.74 11.99
N MET A 360 -4.58 22.68 11.94
CA MET A 360 -5.05 22.09 10.68
C MET A 360 -6.50 22.51 10.43
N VAL A 361 -6.84 22.76 9.17
CA VAL A 361 -8.19 23.11 8.73
C VAL A 361 -8.83 21.94 7.99
N GLN A 362 -10.16 21.86 8.01
CA GLN A 362 -10.87 20.86 7.23
C GLN A 362 -10.96 21.30 5.77
N LEU A 363 -10.48 20.45 4.86
CA LEU A 363 -10.75 20.53 3.42
C LEU A 363 -11.70 19.40 3.03
N ILE A 364 -12.70 19.71 2.20
CA ILE A 364 -13.60 18.74 1.58
C ILE A 364 -13.48 18.86 0.05
N ASP A 365 -13.18 17.75 -0.61
CA ASP A 365 -13.10 17.68 -2.07
C ASP A 365 -13.95 16.51 -2.61
N PHE A 366 -14.22 16.50 -3.91
CA PHE A 366 -14.83 15.40 -4.61
C PHE A 366 -13.75 14.65 -5.40
N ALA A 367 -13.41 13.45 -4.95
CA ALA A 367 -12.38 12.61 -5.54
C ALA A 367 -12.86 11.16 -5.59
N ASN A 368 -12.44 10.43 -6.62
CA ASN A 368 -12.72 9.00 -6.76
C ASN A 368 -14.22 8.65 -6.67
N GLY A 369 -15.09 9.52 -7.21
CA GLY A 369 -16.55 9.34 -7.16
C GLY A 369 -17.21 9.66 -5.82
N SER A 370 -16.45 10.17 -4.84
CA SER A 370 -16.91 10.35 -3.46
C SER A 370 -16.50 11.71 -2.87
N LEU A 371 -17.20 12.13 -1.81
CA LEU A 371 -16.75 13.26 -0.99
C LEU A 371 -15.68 12.77 -0.03
N GLU A 372 -14.51 13.38 -0.09
CA GLU A 372 -13.38 13.09 0.78
C GLU A 372 -13.11 14.30 1.68
N SER A 373 -12.62 14.05 2.90
CA SER A 373 -12.23 15.12 3.81
C SER A 373 -10.96 14.79 4.56
N TYR A 374 -10.09 15.79 4.68
CA TYR A 374 -8.82 15.70 5.40
C TYR A 374 -8.59 16.98 6.21
N TYR A 375 -7.89 16.83 7.33
CA TYR A 375 -7.19 17.93 7.97
C TYR A 375 -5.97 18.27 7.12
N VAL A 376 -5.90 19.52 6.68
CA VAL A 376 -4.81 20.04 5.86
C VAL A 376 -4.21 21.29 6.50
N ASN A 377 -2.95 21.58 6.23
CA ASN A 377 -2.38 22.85 6.65
C ASN A 377 -2.86 23.96 5.70
N GLU A 378 -3.06 25.14 6.27
CA GLU A 378 -3.59 26.29 5.55
C GLU A 378 -2.62 26.84 4.49
N ASP A 379 -1.30 26.69 4.73
CA ASP A 379 -0.23 27.20 3.85
C ASP A 379 -0.14 26.47 2.51
N SER A 380 -0.73 25.28 2.39
CA SER A 380 -0.72 24.43 1.20
C SER A 380 -2.10 24.28 0.55
N LEU A 381 -3.10 25.07 0.97
CA LEU A 381 -4.42 25.01 0.36
C LEU A 381 -4.38 25.39 -1.14
N PRO A 382 -5.19 24.74 -1.99
CA PRO A 382 -5.25 25.09 -3.40
C PRO A 382 -5.92 26.47 -3.57
N GLU A 383 -5.46 27.24 -4.56
CA GLU A 383 -5.98 28.59 -4.84
C GLU A 383 -7.50 28.61 -5.15
N PHE A 384 -8.04 27.50 -5.64
CA PHE A 384 -9.47 27.37 -5.93
C PHE A 384 -10.34 27.07 -4.70
N ALA A 385 -9.73 26.82 -3.53
CA ALA A 385 -10.48 26.49 -2.32
C ALA A 385 -11.35 27.66 -1.89
N CYS A 386 -12.63 27.39 -1.60
CA CYS A 386 -13.57 28.36 -1.06
C CYS A 386 -13.93 28.03 0.39
N VAL A 387 -14.14 29.06 1.21
CA VAL A 387 -14.48 28.89 2.63
C VAL A 387 -15.98 29.05 2.86
N HIS A 388 -16.60 28.10 3.53
CA HIS A 388 -17.97 28.20 4.00
C HIS A 388 -18.09 27.67 5.43
N LYS A 389 -18.49 28.53 6.37
CA LYS A 389 -18.62 28.19 7.81
C LYS A 389 -17.34 27.61 8.42
N GLY A 390 -16.18 28.15 8.04
CA GLY A 390 -14.88 27.71 8.57
C GLY A 390 -14.34 26.40 7.97
N VAL A 391 -15.00 25.86 6.94
CA VAL A 391 -14.53 24.68 6.20
C VAL A 391 -14.14 25.07 4.78
N TYR A 392 -13.03 24.54 4.30
CA TYR A 392 -12.54 24.72 2.95
C TYR A 392 -13.14 23.67 2.02
N TYR A 393 -13.46 24.08 0.80
CA TYR A 393 -14.03 23.20 -0.22
C TYR A 393 -13.41 23.45 -1.58
N SER A 394 -13.25 22.41 -2.39
CA SER A 394 -13.23 22.59 -3.83
C SER A 394 -14.60 23.03 -4.35
N PRO A 395 -14.70 23.66 -5.53
CA PRO A 395 -15.99 24.03 -6.11
C PRO A 395 -16.96 22.85 -6.26
N GLU A 396 -16.46 21.68 -6.67
CA GLU A 396 -17.27 20.47 -6.82
C GLU A 396 -17.65 19.86 -5.47
N GLY A 397 -16.69 19.73 -4.55
CA GLY A 397 -16.92 19.28 -3.19
C GLY A 397 -17.98 20.14 -2.48
N TYR A 398 -17.94 21.46 -2.65
CA TYR A 398 -18.96 22.36 -2.09
C TYR A 398 -20.35 22.07 -2.65
N LYS A 399 -20.48 21.90 -3.97
CA LYS A 399 -21.75 21.60 -4.63
C LYS A 399 -22.34 20.30 -4.10
N LYS A 400 -21.56 19.22 -4.12
CA LYS A 400 -21.98 17.90 -3.65
C LYS A 400 -22.29 17.89 -2.14
N SER A 401 -21.52 18.63 -1.34
CA SER A 401 -21.77 18.74 0.12
C SER A 401 -23.13 19.34 0.47
N LYS A 402 -23.78 20.07 -0.45
CA LYS A 402 -25.12 20.63 -0.22
C LYS A 402 -26.21 19.58 -0.32
N ASP A 403 -25.99 18.56 -1.15
CA ASP A 403 -27.00 17.52 -1.44
C ASP A 403 -27.21 16.58 -0.24
N ILE A 404 -26.22 16.48 0.66
CA ILE A 404 -26.22 15.57 1.81
C ILE A 404 -26.48 16.27 3.17
N ARG A 405 -26.79 17.57 3.18
CA ARG A 405 -27.04 18.29 4.43
C ARG A 405 -28.35 17.83 5.07
N GLY A 406 -28.35 17.74 6.41
CA GLY A 406 -29.56 17.49 7.19
C GLY A 406 -30.66 18.49 6.83
N SER A 407 -31.87 17.96 6.58
CA SER A 407 -32.94 18.68 5.88
C SER A 407 -34.14 19.04 6.76
N SER A 408 -34.22 18.55 8.01
CA SER A 408 -35.31 18.87 8.95
C SER A 408 -34.90 18.68 10.42
N LYS A 409 -35.56 19.35 11.37
CA LYS A 409 -35.40 19.09 12.82
C LYS A 409 -36.73 18.69 13.46
N LYS A 410 -37.51 17.86 12.77
CA LYS A 410 -38.80 17.37 13.28
C LYS A 410 -38.55 16.53 14.54
N SER A 411 -38.99 17.03 15.69
CA SER A 411 -38.80 16.36 16.96
C SER A 411 -39.86 15.28 17.26
N ILE A 412 -39.49 14.32 18.09
CA ILE A 412 -40.34 13.30 18.69
C ILE A 412 -40.32 13.43 20.22
N SER A 413 -41.23 12.77 20.93
CA SER A 413 -41.17 12.75 22.41
C SER A 413 -40.07 11.82 22.90
N ALA A 414 -39.56 12.05 24.12
CA ALA A 414 -38.60 11.16 24.77
C ALA A 414 -39.12 9.70 24.86
N LYS A 415 -40.44 9.54 25.08
CA LYS A 415 -41.08 8.23 25.06
C LYS A 415 -40.95 7.56 23.70
N LYS A 416 -41.24 8.27 22.60
CA LYS A 416 -41.12 7.72 21.24
C LYS A 416 -39.66 7.42 20.88
N ALA A 417 -38.70 8.20 21.39
CA ALA A 417 -37.28 7.91 21.23
C ALA A 417 -36.85 6.59 21.91
N GLN A 418 -37.36 6.31 23.12
CA GLN A 418 -37.15 5.01 23.77
C GLN A 418 -37.87 3.88 23.02
N GLU A 419 -39.12 4.09 22.58
CA GLU A 419 -39.88 3.09 21.82
C GLU A 419 -39.14 2.67 20.53
N ILE A 420 -38.57 3.64 19.79
CA ILE A 420 -37.83 3.33 18.56
C ILE A 420 -36.47 2.69 18.85
N PHE A 421 -35.83 3.04 19.96
CA PHE A 421 -34.62 2.36 20.46
C PHE A 421 -34.90 0.88 20.74
N ASP A 422 -35.95 0.59 21.51
CA ASP A 422 -36.32 -0.78 21.88
C ASP A 422 -36.68 -1.60 20.63
N LYS A 423 -37.38 -0.99 19.66
CA LYS A 423 -37.68 -1.60 18.36
C LYS A 423 -36.41 -1.92 17.56
N ALA A 424 -35.44 -1.00 17.52
CA ALA A 424 -34.16 -1.24 16.85
C ALA A 424 -33.40 -2.39 17.51
N ARG A 425 -33.27 -2.37 18.84
CA ARG A 425 -32.60 -3.42 19.62
C ARG A 425 -33.24 -4.81 19.42
N ALA A 426 -34.55 -4.87 19.22
CA ALA A 426 -35.28 -6.11 18.99
C ALA A 426 -35.07 -6.73 17.59
N ARG A 427 -34.42 -6.02 16.66
CA ARG A 427 -34.11 -6.53 15.32
C ARG A 427 -33.11 -7.66 15.38
N LYS A 428 -33.51 -8.82 14.87
CA LYS A 428 -32.68 -10.05 14.80
C LYS A 428 -31.83 -10.13 13.55
N ASP A 429 -32.15 -9.31 12.55
CA ASP A 429 -31.41 -9.19 11.29
C ASP A 429 -30.22 -8.23 11.40
N ILE A 430 -29.98 -7.64 12.57
CA ILE A 430 -28.82 -6.80 12.85
C ILE A 430 -27.87 -7.55 13.78
N ALA A 431 -26.59 -7.62 13.38
CA ALA A 431 -25.51 -8.28 14.11
C ALA A 431 -25.03 -7.47 15.32
N TRP A 432 -25.86 -7.32 16.36
CA TRP A 432 -25.53 -6.49 17.54
C TRP A 432 -24.31 -6.98 18.34
N ASN A 433 -24.04 -8.29 18.30
CA ASN A 433 -22.91 -8.88 19.03
C ASN A 433 -21.58 -8.75 18.27
N TYR A 434 -21.59 -8.30 17.01
CA TYR A 434 -20.41 -8.01 16.23
C TYR A 434 -20.19 -6.50 16.21
N THR A 435 -19.43 -6.01 17.18
CA THR A 435 -19.15 -4.57 17.37
C THR A 435 -17.91 -4.11 16.62
N PHE A 436 -17.09 -5.05 16.14
CA PHE A 436 -15.80 -4.78 15.51
C PHE A 436 -15.89 -3.91 14.24
N ASP A 437 -16.88 -4.17 13.37
CA ASP A 437 -17.19 -3.36 12.19
C ASP A 437 -18.72 -3.35 11.92
N GLY A 438 -19.18 -2.72 10.85
CA GLY A 438 -20.57 -2.73 10.38
C GLY A 438 -21.46 -1.63 10.93
N CYS A 439 -20.90 -0.66 11.66
CA CYS A 439 -21.65 0.45 12.25
C CYS A 439 -22.47 1.20 11.20
N TYR A 440 -21.92 1.38 10.01
CA TYR A 440 -22.58 1.98 8.85
C TYR A 440 -23.82 1.22 8.38
N ALA A 441 -23.71 -0.11 8.25
CA ALA A 441 -24.81 -0.98 7.86
C ALA A 441 -25.92 -0.96 8.92
N ARG A 442 -25.55 -1.09 10.21
CA ARG A 442 -26.49 -0.99 11.34
C ARG A 442 -27.22 0.35 11.33
N ALA A 443 -26.48 1.46 11.21
CA ALA A 443 -27.03 2.80 11.23
C ALA A 443 -27.97 3.04 10.06
N HIS A 444 -27.64 2.54 8.87
CA HIS A 444 -28.48 2.71 7.68
C HIS A 444 -29.78 1.92 7.77
N LEU A 445 -29.72 0.64 8.18
CA LEU A 445 -30.91 -0.19 8.40
C LEU A 445 -31.83 0.39 9.48
N MET A 446 -31.26 0.94 10.56
CA MET A 446 -32.04 1.63 11.58
C MET A 446 -32.68 2.91 11.03
N ALA A 447 -31.94 3.75 10.30
CA ALA A 447 -32.46 4.99 9.75
C ALA A 447 -33.70 4.75 8.88
N ARG A 448 -33.67 3.76 7.97
CA ARG A 448 -34.84 3.45 7.13
C ARG A 448 -36.03 2.93 7.92
N MET A 449 -35.80 2.10 8.94
CA MET A 449 -36.86 1.70 9.86
C MET A 449 -37.50 2.91 10.59
N PHE A 450 -36.72 3.93 10.92
CA PHE A 450 -37.25 5.12 11.61
C PHE A 450 -38.07 5.98 10.65
N GLU A 451 -37.63 6.12 9.41
CA GLU A 451 -38.35 6.89 8.39
C GLU A 451 -39.65 6.22 7.96
N GLU A 452 -39.69 4.89 7.89
CA GLU A 452 -40.92 4.10 7.72
C GLU A 452 -41.94 4.38 8.84
N GLU A 453 -41.46 4.74 10.03
CA GLU A 453 -42.28 5.18 11.17
C GLU A 453 -42.62 6.69 11.14
N GLY A 454 -42.25 7.40 10.07
CA GLY A 454 -42.49 8.83 9.90
C GLY A 454 -41.61 9.72 10.80
N ILE A 455 -40.52 9.17 11.33
CA ILE A 455 -39.53 9.85 12.16
C ILE A 455 -38.44 10.41 11.25
N HIS A 456 -38.10 11.68 11.44
CA HIS A 456 -36.92 12.25 10.78
C HIS A 456 -35.65 11.77 11.50
N VAL A 457 -34.67 11.34 10.73
CA VAL A 457 -33.42 10.78 11.24
C VAL A 457 -32.25 11.36 10.46
N ASP A 458 -31.24 11.78 11.21
CA ASP A 458 -29.91 12.13 10.72
C ASP A 458 -28.94 11.02 11.15
N LYS A 459 -27.67 11.10 10.75
CA LYS A 459 -26.60 10.26 11.29
C LYS A 459 -25.57 11.11 12.02
N ALA A 460 -25.19 10.65 13.21
CA ALA A 460 -24.07 11.17 13.97
C ALA A 460 -22.82 10.36 13.65
N TRP A 461 -21.72 11.06 13.37
CA TRP A 461 -20.42 10.48 13.03
C TRP A 461 -19.40 10.95 14.05
N LEU A 462 -18.66 10.01 14.61
CA LEU A 462 -17.48 10.28 15.44
C LEU A 462 -16.28 9.64 14.79
N ARG A 463 -15.16 10.35 14.67
CA ARG A 463 -13.92 9.82 14.09
C ARG A 463 -12.74 10.16 14.98
N GLY A 464 -11.81 9.24 15.17
CA GLY A 464 -10.68 9.37 16.08
C GLY A 464 -10.14 8.00 16.50
N SER A 465 -9.38 7.94 17.59
CA SER A 465 -9.03 6.67 18.23
C SER A 465 -10.13 6.29 19.22
N LEU A 466 -11.12 5.51 18.78
CA LEU A 466 -12.29 5.15 19.58
C LEU A 466 -12.12 3.76 20.19
N GLN A 467 -12.58 3.57 21.42
CA GLN A 467 -12.51 2.27 22.09
C GLN A 467 -13.70 2.06 23.02
N VAL A 468 -14.35 0.89 22.95
CA VAL A 468 -15.39 0.52 23.91
C VAL A 468 -14.76 -0.13 25.13
N PRO A 469 -15.06 0.35 26.36
CA PRO A 469 -14.53 -0.26 27.58
C PRO A 469 -14.89 -1.73 27.72
N GLY A 470 -13.88 -2.57 27.98
CA GLY A 470 -14.06 -4.02 28.18
C GLY A 470 -13.83 -4.87 26.93
N GLU A 471 -13.69 -4.26 25.75
CA GLU A 471 -13.21 -4.93 24.55
C GLU A 471 -11.66 -5.03 24.54
N SER A 472 -11.12 -5.84 23.63
CA SER A 472 -9.67 -6.02 23.51
C SER A 472 -9.00 -4.69 23.16
N PRO A 473 -7.82 -4.35 23.70
CA PRO A 473 -7.09 -3.13 23.32
C PRO A 473 -6.73 -3.01 21.83
N GLN A 474 -6.78 -4.13 21.12
CA GLN A 474 -6.60 -4.27 19.67
C GLN A 474 -7.88 -3.93 18.88
N MET A 475 -9.05 -3.91 19.53
CA MET A 475 -10.34 -3.52 18.96
C MET A 475 -10.52 -2.01 19.13
N LYS A 476 -9.85 -1.25 18.27
CA LYS A 476 -10.03 0.20 18.16
C LYS A 476 -10.80 0.52 16.89
N TRP A 477 -11.71 1.49 16.96
CA TRP A 477 -12.40 1.98 15.78
C TRP A 477 -11.79 3.31 15.34
N GLY A 478 -11.50 3.43 14.05
CA GLY A 478 -11.13 4.72 13.45
C GLY A 478 -12.31 5.69 13.39
N TYR A 479 -13.55 5.19 13.38
CA TYR A 479 -14.78 5.96 13.39
C TYR A 479 -15.96 5.12 13.88
N HIS A 480 -17.06 5.79 14.26
CA HIS A 480 -18.34 5.15 14.56
C HIS A 480 -19.48 6.02 14.05
N VAL A 481 -20.59 5.38 13.69
CA VAL A 481 -21.80 6.05 13.19
C VAL A 481 -23.05 5.42 13.78
N ALA A 482 -24.01 6.28 14.14
CA ALA A 482 -25.32 5.86 14.61
C ALA A 482 -26.42 6.86 14.19
N PRO A 483 -27.69 6.41 14.09
CA PRO A 483 -28.83 7.28 13.89
C PRO A 483 -28.96 8.35 14.97
N LEU A 484 -29.33 9.56 14.58
CA LEU A 484 -29.61 10.69 15.43
C LEU A 484 -31.07 11.13 15.22
N VAL A 485 -31.81 11.27 16.31
CA VAL A 485 -33.18 11.78 16.32
C VAL A 485 -33.26 13.05 17.17
N TYR A 486 -34.23 13.89 16.86
CA TYR A 486 -34.50 15.13 17.59
C TYR A 486 -35.60 14.86 18.62
N VAL A 487 -35.36 15.17 19.89
CA VAL A 487 -36.27 14.84 21.00
C VAL A 487 -36.73 16.12 21.69
N ASP A 488 -38.04 16.31 21.82
CA ASP A 488 -38.63 17.39 22.62
C ASP A 488 -38.43 17.09 24.11
N ASP A 489 -37.80 18.02 24.83
CA ASP A 489 -37.50 17.92 26.25
C ASP A 489 -38.73 18.14 27.16
N GLY A 490 -39.90 18.43 26.56
CA GLY A 490 -41.15 18.73 27.24
C GLY A 490 -41.20 20.13 27.87
N LYS A 491 -40.14 20.92 27.72
CA LYS A 491 -40.00 22.31 28.17
C LYS A 491 -39.87 23.29 27.00
N GLY A 492 -40.07 22.81 25.77
CA GLY A 492 -39.95 23.59 24.54
C GLY A 492 -38.54 23.63 23.94
N GLY A 493 -37.60 22.87 24.51
CA GLY A 493 -36.28 22.60 23.94
C GLY A 493 -36.29 21.34 23.06
N VAL A 494 -35.33 21.27 22.14
CA VAL A 494 -35.09 20.08 21.30
C VAL A 494 -33.67 19.61 21.54
N GLU A 495 -33.52 18.36 21.97
CA GLU A 495 -32.26 17.69 22.21
C GLU A 495 -31.93 16.70 21.08
N GLU A 496 -30.64 16.59 20.73
CA GLU A 496 -30.15 15.62 19.75
C GLU A 496 -29.77 14.33 20.47
N MET A 497 -30.46 13.22 20.13
CA MET A 497 -30.31 11.93 20.79
C MET A 497 -29.90 10.86 19.78
N ILE A 498 -28.81 10.15 20.08
CA ILE A 498 -28.25 9.07 19.30
C ILE A 498 -28.86 7.75 19.74
N ILE A 499 -29.29 6.95 18.77
CA ILE A 499 -29.92 5.63 18.96
C ILE A 499 -28.91 4.56 18.58
N ASP A 500 -28.21 4.00 19.58
CA ASP A 500 -27.16 3.00 19.34
C ASP A 500 -27.25 1.82 20.31
N PRO A 501 -28.00 0.76 19.95
CA PRO A 501 -28.09 -0.46 20.75
C PRO A 501 -26.79 -1.25 20.84
N SER A 502 -25.76 -0.94 20.04
CA SER A 502 -24.49 -1.69 20.08
C SER A 502 -23.62 -1.34 21.28
N ILE A 503 -23.77 -0.14 21.85
CA ILE A 503 -22.96 0.32 23.01
C ILE A 503 -23.80 0.93 24.16
N SER A 504 -25.13 0.95 24.01
CA SER A 504 -26.06 1.53 24.98
C SER A 504 -27.31 0.69 25.15
N ASP A 505 -28.06 0.92 26.22
CA ASP A 505 -29.39 0.37 26.51
C ASP A 505 -30.51 1.42 26.44
N LYS A 506 -30.16 2.67 26.11
CA LYS A 506 -31.08 3.81 25.96
C LYS A 506 -30.56 4.83 24.94
N PRO A 507 -31.41 5.75 24.43
CA PRO A 507 -30.96 6.92 23.69
C PRO A 507 -29.93 7.75 24.48
N LEU A 508 -28.89 8.23 23.81
CA LEU A 508 -27.79 8.99 24.42
C LEU A 508 -27.63 10.37 23.79
N SER A 509 -27.22 11.37 24.56
CA SER A 509 -26.66 12.59 23.97
C SER A 509 -25.34 12.30 23.24
N ALA A 510 -24.92 13.17 22.31
CA ALA A 510 -23.62 13.02 21.63
C ALA A 510 -22.43 12.92 22.61
N LYS A 511 -22.49 13.66 23.72
CA LYS A 511 -21.46 13.60 24.78
C LYS A 511 -21.45 12.25 25.50
N GLU A 512 -22.61 11.71 25.85
CA GLU A 512 -22.69 10.39 26.50
C GLU A 512 -22.27 9.27 25.55
N TRP A 513 -22.64 9.37 24.27
CA TRP A 513 -22.25 8.41 23.23
C TRP A 513 -20.73 8.42 23.01
N ALA A 514 -20.10 9.59 22.89
CA ALA A 514 -18.65 9.71 22.82
C ALA A 514 -17.95 9.14 24.07
N LEU A 515 -18.50 9.37 25.26
CA LEU A 515 -17.95 8.84 26.51
C LEU A 515 -17.98 7.30 26.56
N LYS A 516 -18.97 6.65 25.93
CA LYS A 516 -19.00 5.18 25.77
C LYS A 516 -17.85 4.64 24.92
N MET A 517 -17.21 5.50 24.15
CA MET A 517 -16.06 5.19 23.30
C MET A 517 -14.75 5.84 23.80
N GLU A 518 -14.69 6.17 25.10
CA GLU A 518 -13.54 6.80 25.77
C GLU A 518 -13.11 8.17 25.19
N VAL A 519 -14.02 8.88 24.53
CA VAL A 519 -13.76 10.21 23.96
C VAL A 519 -14.21 11.33 24.88
N ASP A 520 -13.31 12.29 25.14
CA ASP A 520 -13.66 13.59 25.72
C ASP A 520 -14.30 14.49 24.65
N PHE A 521 -15.62 14.46 24.58
CA PHE A 521 -16.40 15.22 23.59
C PHE A 521 -16.15 16.74 23.66
N SER A 522 -15.71 17.27 24.80
CA SER A 522 -15.42 18.71 24.92
C SER A 522 -14.20 19.16 24.13
N LYS A 523 -13.33 18.21 23.76
CA LYS A 523 -12.15 18.41 22.92
C LYS A 523 -12.36 17.96 21.47
N SER A 524 -13.55 17.45 21.14
CA SER A 524 -13.85 17.02 19.78
C SER A 524 -14.13 18.22 18.87
N ASP A 525 -13.48 18.23 17.71
CA ASP A 525 -13.70 19.23 16.67
C ASP A 525 -15.10 19.00 16.07
N LYS A 526 -15.92 20.05 16.05
CA LYS A 526 -17.20 20.04 15.32
C LYS A 526 -16.92 20.35 13.86
N VAL A 527 -17.04 19.35 13.00
CA VAL A 527 -16.70 19.43 11.58
C VAL A 527 -17.94 19.28 10.70
N VAL A 528 -17.81 19.60 9.42
CA VAL A 528 -18.85 19.27 8.42
C VAL A 528 -18.62 17.85 7.93
N TYR A 529 -19.68 17.12 7.59
CA TYR A 529 -19.55 15.79 6.99
C TYR A 529 -19.02 15.89 5.54
N PRO A 530 -18.09 15.00 5.09
CA PRO A 530 -17.53 13.87 5.84
C PRO A 530 -16.48 14.29 6.88
N THR A 531 -16.34 13.51 7.95
CA THR A 531 -15.31 13.75 8.98
C THR A 531 -13.90 13.53 8.39
N PRO A 532 -12.89 14.34 8.76
CA PRO A 532 -11.54 14.20 8.22
C PRO A 532 -10.93 12.81 8.45
N THR A 533 -10.55 12.08 7.40
CA THR A 533 -10.08 10.69 7.50
C THR A 533 -8.82 10.55 8.37
N ASN A 534 -7.91 11.52 8.30
CA ASN A 534 -6.69 11.61 9.11
C ASN A 534 -6.90 12.18 10.54
N THR A 535 -8.13 12.21 11.07
CA THR A 535 -8.42 12.74 12.43
C THR A 535 -7.58 12.07 13.51
N ALA A 536 -7.53 10.73 13.54
CA ALA A 536 -6.79 9.98 14.56
C ALA A 536 -5.28 10.23 14.48
N PHE A 537 -4.75 10.38 13.26
CA PHE A 537 -3.34 10.69 13.02
C PHE A 537 -2.91 12.00 13.69
N PHE A 538 -3.77 13.02 13.74
CA PHE A 538 -3.50 14.27 14.47
C PHE A 538 -3.84 14.21 15.97
N ASN A 539 -4.09 13.01 16.52
CA ASN A 539 -4.55 12.81 17.90
C ASN A 539 -5.81 13.65 18.24
N LYS A 540 -6.66 13.84 17.23
CA LYS A 540 -7.91 14.59 17.35
C LYS A 540 -9.09 13.63 17.42
N THR A 541 -10.25 14.18 17.75
CA THR A 541 -11.53 13.54 17.50
C THR A 541 -12.42 14.54 16.80
N SER A 542 -13.19 14.09 15.81
CA SER A 542 -14.09 14.94 15.04
C SER A 542 -15.51 14.39 15.08
N PHE A 543 -16.49 15.29 15.17
CA PHE A 543 -17.90 14.97 15.22
C PHE A 543 -18.66 15.72 14.12
N ALA A 544 -19.49 15.00 13.38
CA ALA A 544 -20.36 15.56 12.35
C ALA A 544 -21.76 14.96 12.40
N VAL A 545 -22.74 15.72 11.90
CA VAL A 545 -24.10 15.25 11.66
C VAL A 545 -24.43 15.44 10.19
N THR A 546 -25.07 14.45 9.59
CA THR A 546 -25.49 14.46 8.17
C THR A 546 -26.89 13.88 8.03
N SER A 547 -27.51 13.99 6.86
CA SER A 547 -28.78 13.30 6.57
C SER A 547 -28.68 11.77 6.71
N SER A 548 -29.81 11.08 6.60
CA SER A 548 -29.87 9.62 6.57
C SER A 548 -29.29 8.97 5.29
N GLU A 549 -28.87 9.74 4.30
CA GLU A 549 -28.46 9.26 2.98
C GLU A 549 -27.04 8.65 2.88
N PRO A 550 -25.98 9.20 3.52
CA PRO A 550 -24.62 8.71 3.31
C PRO A 550 -24.38 7.29 3.85
N TYR A 551 -23.66 6.47 3.10
CA TYR A 551 -23.33 5.07 3.43
C TYR A 551 -21.79 4.86 3.37
N TRP A 552 -21.04 5.39 4.35
CA TRP A 552 -19.56 5.24 4.41
C TRP A 552 -19.18 3.86 4.98
N PRO A 553 -18.16 3.12 4.49
CA PRO A 553 -17.00 3.59 3.72
C PRO A 553 -17.22 3.82 2.22
N LEU A 554 -18.32 3.32 1.66
CA LEU A 554 -18.62 3.49 0.24
C LEU A 554 -19.42 4.77 0.01
N LEU A 555 -18.72 5.91 0.02
CA LEU A 555 -19.29 7.22 -0.34
C LEU A 555 -19.54 7.40 -1.84
N ASP A 556 -19.78 6.31 -2.56
CA ASP A 556 -20.25 6.37 -3.91
C ASP A 556 -21.68 6.93 -3.91
N MET A 557 -21.79 8.19 -4.35
CA MET A 557 -23.07 8.89 -4.43
C MET A 557 -23.95 8.38 -5.58
N GLU A 558 -23.45 7.47 -6.42
CA GLU A 558 -24.22 6.79 -7.46
C GLU A 558 -25.01 5.59 -6.94
N LEU A 559 -24.72 5.12 -5.71
CA LEU A 559 -25.47 4.04 -5.09
C LEU A 559 -26.93 4.42 -4.84
N THR A 560 -27.83 3.65 -5.42
CA THR A 560 -29.27 3.69 -5.13
C THR A 560 -29.55 3.21 -3.71
N GLU A 561 -30.69 3.62 -3.15
CA GLU A 561 -31.12 3.20 -1.82
C GLU A 561 -31.27 1.67 -1.71
N ASP A 562 -31.83 1.01 -2.73
CA ASP A 562 -31.98 -0.45 -2.74
C ASP A 562 -30.63 -1.18 -2.68
N GLN A 563 -29.61 -0.65 -3.37
CA GLN A 563 -28.25 -1.19 -3.30
C GLN A 563 -27.66 -1.04 -1.91
N LYS A 564 -27.77 0.15 -1.30
CA LYS A 564 -27.27 0.38 0.07
C LYS A 564 -27.95 -0.53 1.09
N ILE A 565 -29.27 -0.75 0.95
CA ILE A 565 -30.03 -1.68 1.78
C ILE A 565 -29.59 -3.13 1.57
N SER A 566 -29.38 -3.56 0.32
CA SER A 566 -28.87 -4.90 0.02
C SER A 566 -27.52 -5.11 0.67
N MET A 567 -26.58 -4.19 0.44
CA MET A 567 -25.24 -4.25 1.01
C MET A 567 -25.28 -4.30 2.54
N ALA A 568 -26.12 -3.46 3.18
CA ALA A 568 -26.24 -3.45 4.63
C ALA A 568 -26.77 -4.79 5.18
N LYS A 569 -27.74 -5.41 4.51
CA LYS A 569 -28.27 -6.73 4.88
C LYS A 569 -27.23 -7.82 4.72
N ASP A 570 -26.53 -7.83 3.59
CA ASP A 570 -25.48 -8.80 3.30
C ASP A 570 -24.36 -8.71 4.36
N THR A 571 -23.93 -7.50 4.72
CA THR A 571 -22.98 -7.26 5.82
C THR A 571 -23.49 -7.81 7.16
N MET A 572 -24.76 -7.58 7.52
CA MET A 572 -25.32 -8.10 8.77
C MET A 572 -25.47 -9.62 8.79
N GLU A 573 -25.82 -10.24 7.66
CA GLU A 573 -25.89 -11.69 7.51
C GLU A 573 -24.52 -12.33 7.67
N GLN A 574 -23.50 -11.78 7.00
CA GLN A 574 -22.11 -12.23 7.11
C GLN A 574 -21.62 -12.22 8.56
N TYR A 575 -21.78 -11.09 9.26
CA TYR A 575 -21.34 -10.95 10.65
C TYR A 575 -22.14 -11.80 11.64
N SER A 576 -23.44 -12.02 11.36
CA SER A 576 -24.26 -12.94 12.17
C SER A 576 -23.87 -14.41 11.97
N GLY A 577 -23.31 -14.76 10.80
CA GLY A 577 -22.85 -16.10 10.46
C GLY A 577 -21.49 -16.49 11.06
N GLY A 578 -20.80 -15.57 11.75
CA GLY A 578 -19.44 -15.78 12.26
C GLY A 578 -18.37 -15.86 11.17
N LEU A 579 -18.71 -15.46 9.94
CA LEU A 579 -17.76 -15.31 8.85
C LEU A 579 -17.07 -13.96 9.02
N ASP A 580 -15.93 -13.98 9.72
CA ASP A 580 -15.00 -12.87 9.67
C ASP A 580 -14.02 -13.09 8.52
N HIS A 581 -14.37 -12.57 7.33
CA HIS A 581 -13.49 -12.64 6.16
C HIS A 581 -12.27 -11.73 6.27
N TRP A 582 -12.22 -10.85 7.28
CA TRP A 582 -11.16 -9.85 7.46
C TRP A 582 -10.08 -10.30 8.45
N GLY A 583 -10.02 -11.60 8.78
CA GLY A 583 -9.12 -12.17 9.78
C GLY A 583 -7.73 -11.51 9.84
N GLU A 584 -7.32 -11.15 11.06
CA GLU A 584 -6.00 -10.60 11.44
C GLU A 584 -5.50 -9.31 10.75
N GLU A 585 -6.07 -8.84 9.62
CA GLU A 585 -5.58 -7.71 8.81
C GLU A 585 -6.10 -6.31 9.26
N HIS A 586 -6.26 -6.10 10.56
CA HIS A 586 -7.08 -5.02 11.09
C HIS A 586 -6.37 -3.69 11.42
N GLU A 587 -5.07 -3.56 11.17
CA GLU A 587 -4.29 -2.38 11.59
C GLU A 587 -4.27 -1.21 10.58
N GLN A 588 -5.06 -1.23 9.51
CA GLN A 588 -4.92 -0.27 8.40
C GLN A 588 -5.83 0.97 8.42
N TRP A 589 -6.65 1.21 9.46
CA TRP A 589 -7.57 2.36 9.53
C TRP A 589 -7.27 3.37 10.65
#